data_AF-A0A7R9DX07-F1
#
_entry.id   AF-A0A7R9DX07-F1
#
_cell.length_a   1.000
_cell.length_b   1.000
_cell.length_c   1.000
_cell.angle_alpha   90.00
_cell.angle_beta   90.00
_cell.angle_gamma   90.00
#
_symmetry.space_group_name_H-M   'P 1'
#
loop_
_entity.id
_entity.type
_entity.pdbx_description
1 polymer ?
#
loop_
_entity_poly.entity_id
_entity_poly.type
_entity_poly.pdbx_seq_one_letter_code
_entity_poly.pdbx_strand_id
1 'polypeptide(L)'
;VTALRTAQKTWIASGPGSREGVGAASIESVPRDDDYISLLHEIHSSNIPGHSYRGYTVLGANSPSREIVQISGEKRPVWFVFSGMGTQWGGMGKDLMQLEVFEKAFRKCAKALKPEGFDLFDIAVNGTDATFDNVLNSFVSITAIQV
;
A
#
# COMPACT_ATOMS: atom_id res chain seq x y z
N VAL A 1 5.01 -13.04 -6.93
CA VAL A 1 6.37 -12.52 -7.24
C VAL A 1 6.32 -11.15 -7.93
N THR A 2 5.30 -10.85 -8.76
CA THR A 2 5.15 -9.52 -9.40
C THR A 2 4.04 -8.65 -8.79
N ALA A 3 3.04 -9.25 -8.13
CA ALA A 3 1.83 -8.54 -7.71
C ALA A 3 2.06 -7.46 -6.62
N LEU A 4 2.94 -7.69 -5.65
CA LEU A 4 3.12 -6.74 -4.53
C LEU A 4 4.16 -5.64 -4.78
N ARG A 5 5.01 -5.79 -5.80
CA ARG A 5 5.84 -4.68 -6.28
C ARG A 5 5.08 -3.70 -7.18
N THR A 6 3.82 -3.99 -7.51
CA THR A 6 3.09 -3.33 -8.61
C THR A 6 1.74 -2.73 -8.18
N ALA A 7 1.51 -2.50 -6.88
CA ALA A 7 0.40 -1.66 -6.44
C ALA A 7 0.73 -0.17 -6.62
N GLN A 8 0.95 0.27 -7.86
CA GLN A 8 1.20 1.67 -8.19
C GLN A 8 -0.13 2.36 -8.53
N LYS A 9 -0.61 3.22 -7.62
CA LYS A 9 -1.79 4.06 -7.83
C LYS A 9 -1.53 5.06 -8.96
N THR A 10 -1.90 4.69 -10.19
CA THR A 10 -1.71 5.57 -11.35
C THR A 10 -2.88 6.54 -11.46
N TRP A 11 -2.59 7.83 -11.33
CA TRP A 11 -3.59 8.89 -11.19
C TRP A 11 -4.14 9.35 -12.54
N ILE A 12 -5.42 9.71 -12.56
CA ILE A 12 -6.11 10.19 -13.76
C ILE A 12 -6.98 11.37 -13.38
N ALA A 13 -6.74 12.50 -14.03
CA ALA A 13 -7.52 13.70 -13.87
C ALA A 13 -8.40 13.90 -15.12
N SER A 14 -9.70 13.71 -14.97
CA SER A 14 -10.68 13.98 -16.04
C SER A 14 -11.13 15.44 -16.00
N GLY A 15 -11.11 16.12 -17.15
CA GLY A 15 -11.60 17.50 -17.30
C GLY A 15 -13.14 17.55 -17.42
N PRO A 16 -13.75 18.75 -17.33
CA PRO A 16 -15.20 18.89 -17.44
C PRO A 16 -15.65 18.51 -18.86
N GLY A 17 -16.30 17.35 -19.00
CA GLY A 17 -16.84 16.84 -20.27
C GLY A 17 -16.19 15.56 -20.81
N SER A 18 -15.12 15.03 -20.20
CA SER A 18 -14.55 13.74 -20.61
C SER A 18 -15.31 12.57 -19.97
N ARG A 19 -15.71 11.57 -20.78
CA ARG A 19 -16.36 10.33 -20.30
C ARG A 19 -15.54 9.71 -19.17
N GLU A 20 -16.15 9.63 -18.00
CA GLU A 20 -15.60 9.07 -16.77
C GLU A 20 -15.08 7.64 -17.05
N GLY A 21 -13.82 7.36 -16.71
CA GLY A 21 -13.23 6.02 -16.82
C GLY A 21 -12.45 5.69 -18.12
N VAL A 22 -12.45 6.57 -19.13
CA VAL A 22 -11.70 6.29 -20.38
C VAL A 22 -10.19 6.27 -20.14
N GLY A 23 -9.65 7.21 -19.36
CA GLY A 23 -8.22 7.25 -19.07
C GLY A 23 -7.72 6.00 -18.32
N ALA A 24 -8.52 5.47 -17.37
CA ALA A 24 -8.12 4.31 -16.56
C ALA A 24 -8.06 3.04 -17.39
N ALA A 25 -9.11 2.80 -18.19
CA ALA A 25 -9.16 1.68 -19.10
C ALA A 25 -8.08 1.78 -20.18
N SER A 26 -7.72 2.98 -20.63
CA SER A 26 -6.62 3.18 -21.58
C SER A 26 -5.27 2.81 -21.00
N ILE A 27 -4.96 3.18 -19.75
CA ILE A 27 -3.67 2.85 -19.11
C ILE A 27 -3.50 1.33 -18.94
N GLU A 28 -4.58 0.60 -18.65
CA GLU A 28 -4.54 -0.87 -18.52
C GLU A 28 -4.22 -1.58 -19.85
N SER A 29 -4.53 -0.96 -20.98
CA SER A 29 -4.26 -1.52 -22.31
C SER A 29 -2.84 -1.26 -22.82
N VAL A 30 -2.13 -0.32 -22.20
CA VAL A 30 -0.77 0.05 -22.60
C VAL A 30 0.23 -0.93 -21.93
N PRO A 31 1.22 -1.44 -22.67
CA PRO A 31 2.29 -2.24 -22.07
C PRO A 31 2.96 -1.48 -20.92
N ARG A 32 3.28 -2.19 -19.84
CA ARG A 32 3.89 -1.57 -18.66
C ARG A 32 5.23 -0.92 -19.05
N ASP A 33 5.29 0.39 -18.85
CA ASP A 33 6.48 1.23 -19.00
C ASP A 33 6.64 2.04 -17.71
N ASP A 34 7.73 1.77 -16.98
CA ASP A 34 7.98 2.38 -15.68
C ASP A 34 8.28 3.90 -15.80
N ASP A 35 8.83 4.37 -16.92
CA ASP A 35 9.09 5.79 -17.16
C ASP A 35 7.79 6.55 -17.41
N TYR A 36 6.91 5.97 -18.23
CA TYR A 36 5.57 6.51 -18.48
C TYR A 36 4.74 6.60 -17.19
N ILE A 37 4.76 5.55 -16.36
CA ILE A 37 4.05 5.53 -15.07
C ILE A 37 4.64 6.58 -14.11
N SER A 38 5.97 6.72 -14.09
CA SER A 38 6.65 7.72 -13.25
C SER A 38 6.25 9.14 -13.64
N LEU A 39 6.19 9.44 -14.94
CA LEU A 39 5.72 10.73 -15.45
C LEU A 39 4.27 11.00 -15.05
N LEU A 40 3.38 10.01 -15.16
CA LEU A 40 1.98 10.15 -14.74
C LEU A 40 1.87 10.44 -13.24
N HIS A 41 2.67 9.77 -12.40
CA HIS A 41 2.72 10.05 -10.97
C HIS A 41 3.21 11.46 -10.67
N GLU A 42 4.22 11.95 -11.41
CA GLU A 42 4.77 13.29 -11.23
C GLU A 42 3.75 14.37 -11.58
N ILE A 43 3.10 14.26 -12.76
CA ILE A 43 2.07 15.19 -13.23
C ILE A 43 0.92 15.31 -12.21
N HIS A 44 0.52 14.18 -11.63
CA HIS A 44 -0.63 14.12 -10.71
C HIS A 44 -0.26 14.18 -9.22
N SER A 45 1.00 14.44 -8.88
CA SER A 45 1.48 14.60 -7.50
C SER A 45 0.76 15.71 -6.72
N SER A 46 0.26 16.73 -7.43
CA SER A 46 -0.51 17.85 -6.89
C SER A 46 -1.87 17.99 -7.57
N ASN A 47 -2.79 18.73 -6.96
CA ASN A 47 -4.10 19.00 -7.58
C ASN A 47 -3.92 19.91 -8.79
N ILE A 48 -4.48 19.50 -9.93
CA ILE A 48 -4.47 20.29 -11.16
C ILE A 48 -5.73 21.16 -11.17
N PRO A 49 -5.62 22.50 -11.25
CA PRO A 49 -6.76 23.39 -11.33
C PRO A 49 -7.71 23.01 -12.49
N GLY A 50 -9.02 23.04 -12.24
CA GLY A 50 -10.03 22.67 -13.24
C GLY A 50 -10.29 21.15 -13.38
N HIS A 51 -9.54 20.30 -12.69
CA HIS A 51 -9.78 18.86 -12.63
C HIS A 51 -10.38 18.45 -11.29
N SER A 52 -11.70 18.25 -11.26
CA SER A 52 -12.44 17.90 -10.04
C SER A 52 -12.47 16.40 -9.74
N TYR A 53 -11.75 15.57 -10.50
CA TYR A 53 -11.74 14.11 -10.32
C TYR A 53 -10.32 13.60 -10.14
N ARG A 54 -10.19 12.60 -9.26
CA ARG A 54 -8.99 11.78 -9.12
C ARG A 54 -9.38 10.31 -9.15
N GLY A 55 -8.52 9.48 -9.70
CA GLY A 55 -8.68 8.03 -9.62
C GLY A 55 -7.35 7.33 -9.48
N TYR A 56 -7.39 6.02 -9.26
CA TYR A 56 -6.25 5.13 -9.37
C TYR A 56 -6.64 3.83 -10.07
N THR A 57 -5.64 3.14 -10.62
CA THR A 57 -5.72 1.72 -10.99
C THR A 57 -4.48 1.00 -10.49
N VAL A 58 -4.60 -0.27 -10.11
CA VAL A 58 -3.50 -1.15 -9.71
C VAL A 58 -3.15 -2.08 -10.87
N LEU A 59 -1.95 -1.89 -11.42
CA LEU A 59 -1.45 -2.65 -12.56
C LEU A 59 -0.88 -4.01 -12.13
N GLY A 60 -0.99 -5.03 -12.98
CA GLY A 60 -0.39 -6.35 -12.75
C GLY A 60 -1.11 -7.23 -11.73
N ALA A 61 -2.28 -6.83 -11.24
CA ALA A 61 -3.18 -7.71 -10.51
C ALA A 61 -4.00 -8.57 -11.50
N ASN A 62 -4.36 -9.80 -11.10
CA ASN A 62 -5.24 -10.67 -11.90
C ASN A 62 -6.65 -10.08 -12.11
N SER A 63 -7.01 -9.08 -11.30
CA SER A 63 -8.25 -8.33 -11.43
C SER A 63 -7.94 -6.84 -11.30
N PRO A 64 -8.42 -5.99 -12.21
CA PRO A 64 -8.18 -4.55 -12.15
C PRO A 64 -8.88 -3.98 -10.91
N SER A 65 -8.09 -3.47 -9.97
CA SER A 65 -8.59 -2.67 -8.85
C SER A 65 -8.48 -1.20 -9.23
N ARG A 66 -9.63 -0.57 -9.47
CA ARG A 66 -9.71 0.84 -9.90
C ARG A 66 -10.78 1.58 -9.13
N GLU A 67 -10.54 2.86 -8.90
CA GLU A 67 -11.49 3.74 -8.22
C GLU A 67 -11.37 5.15 -8.79
N ILE A 68 -12.48 5.86 -8.92
CA ILE A 68 -12.54 7.26 -9.37
C ILE A 68 -13.47 8.02 -8.43
N VAL A 69 -13.01 9.15 -7.93
CA VAL A 69 -13.68 9.95 -6.92
C VAL A 69 -13.61 11.44 -7.29
N GLN A 70 -14.71 12.15 -7.08
CA GLN A 70 -14.75 13.60 -7.19
C GLN A 70 -14.13 14.25 -5.95
N ILE A 71 -13.25 15.23 -6.15
CA ILE A 71 -12.56 15.96 -5.10
C ILE A 71 -13.10 17.39 -4.96
N SER A 72 -13.18 17.88 -3.72
CA SER A 72 -13.67 19.24 -3.41
C SER A 72 -12.62 20.34 -3.60
N GLY A 73 -11.36 19.99 -3.89
CA GLY A 73 -10.25 20.95 -4.05
C GLY A 73 -9.65 21.46 -2.73
N GLU A 74 -10.30 21.22 -1.60
CA GLU A 74 -9.83 21.65 -0.28
C GLU A 74 -8.71 20.74 0.26
N LYS A 75 -7.73 21.36 0.94
CA LYS A 75 -6.67 20.61 1.64
C LYS A 75 -7.25 19.98 2.90
N ARG A 76 -7.23 18.65 2.96
CA ARG A 76 -7.71 17.88 4.13
C ARG A 76 -6.56 17.65 5.12
N PRO A 77 -6.82 17.73 6.44
CA PRO A 77 -5.84 17.32 7.43
C PRO A 77 -5.59 15.80 7.33
N VAL A 78 -4.35 15.39 7.59
CA VAL A 78 -3.96 13.97 7.63
C VAL A 78 -3.87 13.53 9.09
N TRP A 79 -4.58 12.45 9.42
CA TRP A 79 -4.57 11.84 10.74
C TRP A 79 -4.02 10.41 10.63
N PHE A 80 -3.05 10.07 11.48
CA PHE A 80 -2.53 8.70 11.59
C PHE A 80 -3.23 7.99 12.75
N VAL A 81 -3.82 6.83 12.47
CA VAL A 81 -4.53 6.01 13.46
C VAL A 81 -3.91 4.62 13.44
N PHE A 82 -3.43 4.17 14.59
CA PHE A 82 -2.81 2.87 14.77
C PHE A 82 -3.70 2.01 15.65
N SER A 83 -4.21 0.91 15.09
CA SER A 83 -5.09 0.00 15.82
C SER A 83 -4.32 -0.81 16.85
N GLY A 84 -4.95 -1.07 18.00
CA GLY A 84 -4.35 -1.87 19.05
C GLY A 84 -4.53 -3.38 18.86
N MET A 85 -4.50 -4.11 19.97
CA MET A 85 -4.76 -5.54 20.03
C MET A 85 -6.12 -5.93 19.43
N GLY A 86 -6.16 -7.09 18.77
CA GLY A 86 -7.33 -7.63 18.07
C GLY A 86 -7.25 -7.52 16.55
N THR A 87 -6.25 -6.81 16.00
CA THR A 87 -6.03 -6.69 14.55
C THR A 87 -4.93 -7.60 14.00
N GLN A 88 -4.34 -8.44 14.84
CA GLN A 88 -3.34 -9.42 14.43
C GLN A 88 -3.95 -10.61 13.69
N TRP A 89 -3.20 -11.20 12.77
CA TRP A 89 -3.58 -12.41 12.04
C TRP A 89 -2.33 -13.13 11.50
N GLY A 90 -2.44 -14.44 11.25
CA GLY A 90 -1.37 -15.26 10.70
C GLY A 90 -0.78 -14.71 9.40
N GLY A 91 0.54 -14.49 9.37
CA GLY A 91 1.24 -14.03 8.16
C GLY A 91 1.04 -12.57 7.78
N MET A 92 0.56 -11.72 8.69
CA MET A 92 0.22 -10.31 8.40
C MET A 92 1.34 -9.44 7.81
N GLY A 93 2.61 -9.82 7.95
CA GLY A 93 3.74 -9.11 7.32
C GLY A 93 4.21 -9.70 5.98
N LYS A 94 3.73 -10.88 5.59
CA LYS A 94 4.34 -11.71 4.53
C LYS A 94 4.34 -11.05 3.15
N ASP A 95 3.21 -10.49 2.77
CA ASP A 95 3.05 -9.87 1.46
C ASP A 95 3.80 -8.54 1.37
N LEU A 96 3.86 -7.80 2.48
CA LEU A 96 4.58 -6.54 2.58
C LEU A 96 6.10 -6.70 2.49
N MET A 97 6.66 -7.87 2.82
CA MET A 97 8.10 -8.14 2.67
C MET A 97 8.60 -8.02 1.22
N GLN A 98 7.70 -8.06 0.23
CA GLN A 98 8.08 -7.84 -1.17
C GLN A 98 8.45 -6.38 -1.47
N LEU A 99 8.06 -5.45 -0.59
CA LEU A 99 8.42 -4.04 -0.63
C LEU A 99 9.74 -3.83 0.14
N GLU A 100 10.79 -3.45 -0.59
CA GLU A 100 12.14 -3.29 -0.04
C GLU A 100 12.20 -2.29 1.13
N VAL A 101 11.40 -1.21 1.09
CA VAL A 101 11.33 -0.21 2.15
C VAL A 101 10.78 -0.82 3.44
N PHE A 102 9.71 -1.62 3.33
CA PHE A 102 9.11 -2.32 4.46
C PHE A 102 10.06 -3.39 5.01
N GLU A 103 10.63 -4.22 4.14
CA GLU A 103 11.58 -5.27 4.53
C GLU A 103 12.78 -4.69 5.30
N LYS A 104 13.33 -3.56 4.84
CA LYS A 104 14.44 -2.86 5.51
C LYS A 104 14.03 -2.33 6.89
N ALA A 105 12.85 -1.72 7.01
CA ALA A 105 12.34 -1.23 8.30
C ALA A 105 12.11 -2.40 9.27
N PHE A 106 11.42 -3.44 8.79
CA PHE A 106 11.11 -4.62 9.58
C PHE A 106 12.36 -5.35 10.08
N ARG A 107 13.40 -5.45 9.23
CA ARG A 107 14.70 -6.03 9.61
C ARG A 107 15.40 -5.23 10.71
N LYS A 108 15.22 -3.90 10.77
CA LYS A 108 15.72 -3.08 11.88
C LYS A 108 14.99 -3.41 13.19
N CYS A 109 13.66 -3.56 13.14
CA CYS A 109 12.85 -4.00 14.29
C CYS A 109 13.29 -5.39 14.77
N ALA A 110 13.45 -6.35 13.86
CA ALA A 110 13.92 -7.70 14.18
C ALA A 110 15.32 -7.69 14.84
N LYS A 111 16.23 -6.84 14.34
CA LYS A 111 17.57 -6.69 14.93
C LYS A 111 17.51 -6.11 16.34
N ALA A 112 16.60 -5.15 16.60
CA ALA A 112 16.42 -4.55 17.91
C ALA A 112 15.83 -5.53 18.93
N LEU A 113 14.99 -6.47 18.49
CA LEU A 113 14.34 -7.47 19.35
C LEU A 113 15.16 -8.75 19.56
N LYS A 114 16.21 -8.96 18.76
CA LYS A 114 17.08 -10.13 18.85
C LYS A 114 17.70 -10.37 20.24
N PRO A 115 18.14 -9.35 21.00
CA PRO A 115 18.66 -9.55 22.36
C PRO A 115 17.62 -10.07 23.36
N GLU A 116 16.34 -9.79 23.11
CA GLU A 116 15.22 -10.21 23.96
C GLU A 116 14.72 -11.62 23.59
N GLY A 117 15.39 -12.32 22.68
CA GLY A 117 15.06 -13.69 22.28
C GLY A 117 13.88 -13.81 21.32
N PHE A 118 13.45 -12.71 20.68
CA PHE A 118 12.33 -12.73 19.73
C PHE A 118 12.81 -12.91 18.28
N ASP A 119 12.32 -13.97 17.62
CA ASP A 119 12.41 -14.11 16.17
C ASP A 119 11.17 -13.50 15.49
N LEU A 120 11.29 -12.21 15.19
CA LEU A 120 10.19 -11.44 14.60
C LEU A 120 9.79 -11.94 13.19
N PHE A 121 10.74 -12.47 12.40
CA PHE A 121 10.41 -12.97 11.08
C PHE A 121 9.57 -14.25 11.18
N ASP A 122 9.97 -15.17 12.05
CA ASP A 122 9.20 -16.39 12.24
C ASP A 122 7.78 -16.09 12.75
N ILE A 123 7.65 -15.22 13.75
CA ILE A 123 6.37 -14.89 14.36
C ILE A 123 5.44 -14.14 13.38
N ALA A 124 5.92 -13.08 12.70
CA ALA A 124 5.04 -12.21 11.92
C ALA A 124 4.84 -12.65 10.46
N VAL A 125 5.80 -13.41 9.89
CA VAL A 125 5.76 -13.82 8.47
C VAL A 125 5.35 -15.28 8.33
N ASN A 126 5.85 -16.17 9.19
CA ASN A 126 5.55 -17.60 9.14
C ASN A 126 4.51 -18.03 10.18
N GLY A 127 4.17 -17.15 11.13
CA GLY A 127 3.22 -17.43 12.20
C GLY A 127 1.82 -17.77 11.69
N THR A 128 1.15 -18.61 12.46
CA THR A 128 -0.26 -18.98 12.25
C THR A 128 -1.14 -18.22 13.24
N ASP A 129 -2.46 -18.32 13.11
CA ASP A 129 -3.37 -17.67 14.06
C ASP A 129 -3.12 -18.11 15.51
N ALA A 130 -2.77 -19.38 15.73
CA ALA A 130 -2.41 -19.90 17.05
C ALA A 130 -1.15 -19.25 17.65
N THR A 131 -0.23 -18.78 16.81
CA THR A 131 0.97 -18.05 17.26
C THR A 131 0.60 -16.74 17.98
N PHE A 132 -0.56 -16.17 17.62
CA PHE A 132 -1.06 -14.90 18.13
C PHE A 132 -1.98 -15.02 19.36
N ASP A 133 -2.27 -16.23 19.82
CA ASP A 133 -2.88 -16.45 21.15
C ASP A 133 -1.94 -15.95 22.26
N ASN A 134 -0.64 -15.94 22.01
CA ASN A 134 0.33 -15.27 22.87
C ASN A 134 0.26 -13.75 22.70
N VAL A 135 -0.17 -13.06 23.76
CA VAL A 135 -0.31 -11.61 23.83
C VAL A 135 1.00 -10.88 23.47
N LEU A 136 2.17 -11.41 23.87
CA LEU A 136 3.45 -10.79 23.55
C LEU A 136 3.74 -10.84 22.06
N ASN A 137 3.46 -11.98 21.40
CA ASN A 137 3.63 -12.12 19.96
C ASN A 137 2.75 -11.14 19.20
N SER A 138 1.50 -10.99 19.64
CA SER A 138 0.55 -10.02 19.08
C SER A 138 1.02 -8.58 19.23
N PHE A 139 1.38 -8.17 20.44
CA PHE A 139 1.79 -6.80 20.72
C PHE A 139 3.06 -6.41 19.95
N VAL A 140 4.07 -7.26 19.99
CA VAL A 140 5.36 -7.02 19.32
C VAL A 140 5.18 -6.99 17.81
N SER A 141 4.40 -7.92 17.25
CA SER A 141 4.23 -8.00 15.80
C SER A 141 3.37 -6.86 15.24
N ILE A 142 2.29 -6.46 15.93
CA ILE A 142 1.47 -5.29 15.54
C ILE A 142 2.36 -4.05 15.51
N THR A 143 3.11 -3.83 16.60
CA THR A 143 4.01 -2.68 16.72
C THR A 143 5.06 -2.68 15.60
N ALA A 144 5.67 -3.83 15.32
CA ALA A 144 6.69 -3.92 14.30
C ALA A 144 6.18 -3.72 12.86
N ILE A 145 4.90 -3.98 12.59
CA ILE A 145 4.28 -3.73 11.28
C ILE A 145 3.84 -2.28 11.12
N GLN A 146 3.46 -1.63 12.23
CA GLN A 146 3.00 -0.25 12.23
C GLN A 146 4.13 0.78 12.15
N VAL A 147 5.36 0.40 12.51
CA VAL A 147 6.60 1.21 12.45
C VAL A 147 7.24 1.16 11.07
#